data_AF-A0A8H3TT62-F1
#
_entry.id   AF-A0A8H3TT62-F1
#
_cell.length_a   1.000
_cell.length_b   1.000
_cell.length_c   1.000
_cell.angle_alpha   90.00
_cell.angle_beta   90.00
_cell.angle_gamma   90.00
#
_symmetry.space_group_name_H-M   'P 1'
#
loop_
_entity.id
_entity.type
_entity.pdbx_description
1 polymer ?
#
loop_
_entity_poly.entity_id
_entity_poly.type
_entity_poly.pdbx_seq_one_letter_code
_entity_poly.pdbx_strand_id
1 'polypeptide(L)' 'MFGLRAWPTPFAKPLMPFFIASAITFYGVVKAQEAGVNTPEAMANPKNPYAIHKKAEGH' A
#
# COMPACT_ATOMS: atom_id res chain seq x y z
N MET A 1 23.61 7.37 -34.69
CA MET A 1 22.74 7.67 -33.52
C MET A 1 22.89 6.52 -32.54
N PHE A 2 23.40 6.77 -31.34
CA PHE A 2 23.51 5.74 -30.31
C PHE A 2 22.08 5.35 -29.88
N GLY A 3 21.67 4.12 -30.16
CA GLY A 3 20.36 3.60 -29.73
C GLY A 3 20.25 3.54 -28.21
N LEU A 4 19.02 3.53 -27.68
CA LEU A 4 18.75 3.32 -26.26
C LEU A 4 19.18 1.91 -25.84
N ARG A 5 20.46 1.76 -25.51
CA ARG A 5 21.01 0.51 -24.97
C ARG A 5 20.85 0.53 -23.46
N ALA A 6 20.14 -0.45 -22.92
CA ALA A 6 20.08 -0.65 -21.47
C ALA A 6 21.49 -0.95 -20.94
N TRP A 7 21.96 -0.12 -20.02
CA TRP A 7 23.22 -0.31 -19.32
C TRP A 7 22.94 -0.93 -17.96
N PRO A 8 23.74 -1.91 -17.48
CA PRO A 8 23.53 -2.52 -16.18
C PRO A 8 23.98 -1.58 -15.05
N THR A 9 23.23 -0.49 -14.84
CA THR A 9 23.49 0.46 -13.75
C THR A 9 23.09 -0.17 -12.42
N PRO A 10 23.97 -0.14 -11.40
CA PRO A 10 23.67 -0.73 -10.11
C PRO A 10 22.68 0.14 -9.34
N PHE A 11 21.38 -0.01 -9.59
CA PHE A 11 20.33 0.75 -8.92
C PHE A 11 19.83 0.07 -7.63
N ALA A 12 19.76 -1.26 -7.60
CA ALA A 12 19.18 -1.99 -6.48
C ALA A 12 19.94 -1.74 -5.16
N LYS A 13 21.28 -1.93 -5.15
CA LYS A 13 22.11 -1.74 -3.95
C LYS A 13 21.99 -0.36 -3.30
N PRO A 14 22.18 0.77 -4.02
CA PRO A 14 22.05 2.08 -3.42
C PRO A 14 20.60 2.44 -3.06
N LEU A 15 19.60 1.88 -3.78
CA LEU A 15 18.19 2.20 -3.53
C LEU A 15 17.52 1.28 -2.50
N MET A 16 18.16 0.18 -2.07
CA MET A 16 17.64 -0.75 -1.06
C MET A 16 17.05 -0.08 0.19
N PRO A 17 17.70 0.91 0.85
CA PRO A 17 17.10 1.54 2.02
C PRO A 17 15.76 2.23 1.72
N PHE A 18 15.57 2.77 0.51
CA PHE A 18 14.30 3.38 0.12
C PHE A 18 13.23 2.33 -0.11
N PHE A 19 13.55 1.20 -0.76
CA PHE A 19 12.61 0.09 -0.92
C PHE A 19 12.15 -0.44 0.44
N ILE A 20 13.07 -0.61 1.39
CA ILE A 20 12.75 -1.04 2.76
C ILE A 20 11.85 -0.01 3.45
N ALA A 21 12.21 1.27 3.41
CA ALA A 21 11.41 2.33 3.99
C ALA A 21 9.99 2.36 3.38
N SER A 22 9.86 2.26 2.05
CA SER A 22 8.56 2.18 1.38
C SER A 22 7.74 0.97 1.83
N ALA A 23 8.36 -0.20 2.00
CA ALA A 23 7.65 -1.38 2.49
C ALA A 23 7.12 -1.17 3.92
N ILE A 24 7.93 -0.59 4.80
CA ILE A 24 7.54 -0.27 6.18
C ILE A 24 6.40 0.76 6.19
N THR A 25 6.54 1.86 5.45
CA THR A 25 5.51 2.90 5.36
C THR A 25 4.22 2.34 4.79
N PHE A 26 4.29 1.52 3.73
CA PHE A 26 3.12 0.90 3.14
C PHE A 26 2.38 0.02 4.16
N TYR A 27 3.09 -0.84 4.88
CA TYR A 27 2.50 -1.66 5.93
C TYR A 27 1.86 -0.81 7.03
N GLY A 28 2.54 0.25 7.48
CA GLY A 28 2.00 1.17 8.48
C GLY A 28 0.72 1.87 8.00
N VAL A 29 0.68 2.33 6.74
CA VAL A 29 -0.50 2.97 6.15
C VAL A 29 -1.66 2.00 6.04
N VAL A 30 -1.44 0.77 5.60
CA VAL A 30 -2.50 -0.25 5.52
C VAL A 30 -3.13 -0.48 6.90
N LYS A 31 -2.31 -0.60 7.95
CA LYS A 31 -2.81 -0.78 9.34
C LYS A 31 -3.53 0.46 9.87
N ALA A 32 -3.02 1.65 9.59
CA ALA A 32 -3.71 2.89 9.96
C ALA A 32 -5.05 3.03 9.24
N GLN A 33 -5.12 2.66 7.95
CA GLN A 33 -6.34 2.66 7.17
C GLN A 33 -7.36 1.67 7.72
N GLU A 34 -6.96 0.43 8.02
CA GLU A 34 -7.82 -0.56 8.68
C GLU A 34 -8.46 0.00 9.95
N ALA A 35 -7.68 0.67 10.81
CA ALA A 35 -8.22 1.29 12.02
C ALA A 35 -9.21 2.42 11.72
N GLY A 36 -8.89 3.31 10.76
CA GLY A 36 -9.71 4.46 10.42
C GLY A 36 -11.03 4.12 9.72
N VAL A 37 -11.07 3.07 8.88
CA VAL A 37 -12.28 2.69 8.15
C VAL A 37 -13.23 1.79 8.95
N ASN A 38 -12.78 1.30 10.11
CA ASN A 38 -13.57 0.49 11.03
C ASN A 38 -14.24 1.31 12.16
N THR A 39 -14.18 2.64 12.09
CA THR A 39 -14.92 3.48 13.05
C THR A 39 -16.42 3.43 12.76
N PRO A 40 -17.29 3.63 13.76
CA PRO A 40 -18.75 3.62 13.55
C PRO A 40 -19.22 4.58 12.47
N GLU A 41 -18.62 5.77 12.39
CA GLU A 41 -18.92 6.80 11.40
C GLU A 41 -18.48 6.40 9.99
N ALA A 42 -17.31 5.76 9.87
CA ALA A 42 -16.80 5.29 8.58
C ALA A 42 -17.55 4.05 8.07
N MET A 43 -18.05 3.19 8.96
CA MET A 43 -18.88 2.04 8.62
C MET A 43 -20.28 2.44 8.14
N ALA A 44 -20.81 3.57 8.64
CA ALA A 44 -22.09 4.12 8.17
C ALA A 44 -22.00 4.72 6.75
N ASN A 45 -20.80 4.93 6.21
CA ASN A 45 -20.62 5.48 4.88
C ASN A 45 -20.83 4.40 3.80
N PRO A 46 -21.82 4.55 2.90
CA PRO A 46 -22.10 3.58 1.84
C PRO A 46 -20.99 3.44 0.80
N LYS A 47 -20.01 4.36 0.77
CA LYS A 47 -18.85 4.31 -0.12
C LYS A 47 -17.66 3.56 0.46
N ASN A 48 -17.76 3.03 1.68
CA ASN A 48 -16.67 2.30 2.31
C ASN A 48 -16.64 0.83 1.82
N PRO A 49 -15.72 0.45 0.91
CA PRO A 49 -15.66 -0.92 0.42
C PRO A 49 -15.24 -1.92 1.51
N TYR A 50 -14.51 -1.47 2.54
CA TYR A 50 -14.04 -2.34 3.63
C TYR A 50 -15.19 -2.84 4.50
N ALA A 51 -16.24 -2.04 4.69
CA ALA A 51 -17.44 -2.47 5.42
C ALA A 51 -18.19 -3.59 4.66
N ILE A 52 -18.15 -3.56 3.32
CA ILE A 52 -18.79 -4.56 2.45
C ILE A 52 -17.99 -5.87 2.47
N HIS A 53 -16.66 -5.81 2.30
CA HIS A 53 -15.80 -6.99 2.29
C HIS A 53 -15.72 -7.68 3.65
N LYS A 54 -15.56 -6.92 4.76
CA LYS A 54 -15.52 -7.49 6.11
C LYS A 54 -16.84 -8.15 6.53
N LYS A 55 -17.98 -7.63 6.03
CA LYS A 55 -19.29 -8.28 6.21
C LYS A 55 -19.41 -9.59 5.43
N ALA A 56 -18.76 -9.69 4.28
CA ALA A 56 -18.73 -10.92 3.48
C ALA A 56 -17.76 -11.99 4.04
N GLU A 57 -16.67 -11.58 4.68
CA GLU A 57 -15.71 -12.47 5.35
C GLU A 57 -16.19 -12.99 6.72
N GLY A 58 -17.20 -12.34 7.31
CA GLY A 58 -17.78 -12.70 8.62
C GLY A 58 -18.94 -13.70 8.59
N HIS A 59 -19.10 -14.46 7.49
CA HIS A 59 -20.08 -15.53 7.36
C HIS A 59 -19.44 -16.91 7.47
#